data_AF-A0A8T4ERD5-F1
#
_entry.id   AF-A0A8T4ERD5-F1
#
_cell.length_a   1.000
_cell.length_b   1.000
_cell.length_c   1.000
_cell.angle_alpha   90.00
_cell.angle_beta   90.00
_cell.angle_gamma   90.00
#
_symmetry.space_group_name_H-M   'P 1'
#
loop_
_entity.id
_entity.type
_entity.pdbx_description
1 polymer ?
#
loop_
_entity_poly.entity_id
_entity_poly.type
_entity_poly.pdbx_seq_one_letter_code
_entity_poly.pdbx_strand_id
1 'polypeptide(L)'
;MVANKPSLARQVCSVLEKNPSKVYFVKDVADSLRQTSLDKHILISTILSRLHKKSKIIRTPTQLSNGYLYSLNNLEKIRAIYSKHLVPNYITNRIEEKKELITKNNFDHLKTNEELNINSLFNDNFIAKYRINHFEKIETKKFLAVLVGFCMCDGFVSKNKKRAGFCFRYESDARKFMADFSKVFPKQHLSLSLAKYKSKQSSCSVYVCNPDFSNLLVKLGAPFGRKINQTYEIPTWILNGNNNIKSVFLSTVIGNEGSAPSKNKWRIQFVYSKRKKHIKNLLIFLNQIRAMLFHFGIKTSHIQLRKQEKRNFNGRFYIKGKEDIQKFYKLFSFRYASEKQDILSCLVQNAMNEVNTHLAVRR
;
A
#
# COMPACT_ATOMS: atom_id res chain seq x y z
N MET A 1 -3.63 27.32 53.83
CA MET A 1 -4.12 26.21 52.99
C MET A 1 -3.47 26.31 51.61
N VAL A 2 -2.45 25.50 51.31
CA VAL A 2 -1.85 25.44 49.97
C VAL A 2 -2.80 24.61 49.09
N ALA A 3 -3.53 25.27 48.19
CA ALA A 3 -4.40 24.56 47.25
C ALA A 3 -3.54 23.60 46.41
N ASN A 4 -3.78 22.29 46.58
CA ASN A 4 -3.05 21.24 45.88
C ASN A 4 -3.18 21.46 44.36
N LYS A 5 -2.08 21.83 43.71
CA LYS A 5 -2.06 22.13 42.28
C LYS A 5 -2.52 20.89 41.52
N PRO A 6 -3.55 20.97 40.66
CA PRO A 6 -4.08 19.80 39.98
C PRO A 6 -2.99 19.16 39.10
N SER A 7 -2.99 17.84 38.99
CA SER A 7 -2.04 17.12 38.13
C SER A 7 -2.15 17.59 36.68
N LEU A 8 -1.05 17.52 35.91
CA LEU A 8 -1.05 17.95 34.51
C LEU A 8 -2.13 17.23 33.67
N ALA A 9 -2.43 15.97 33.98
CA ALA A 9 -3.52 15.23 33.34
C ALA A 9 -4.90 15.86 33.62
N ARG A 10 -5.18 16.25 34.88
CA ARG A 10 -6.41 16.97 35.24
C ARG A 10 -6.47 18.33 34.56
N GLN A 11 -5.35 19.04 34.46
CA GLN A 11 -5.28 20.32 33.75
C GLN A 11 -5.59 20.17 32.26
N VAL A 12 -5.03 19.15 31.59
CA VAL A 12 -5.34 18.84 30.18
C VAL A 12 -6.82 18.51 30.00
N CYS A 13 -7.41 17.69 30.87
CA CYS A 13 -8.85 17.40 30.82
C CYS A 13 -9.67 18.69 30.98
N SER A 14 -9.33 19.54 31.95
CA SER A 14 -10.03 20.81 32.18
C SER A 14 -10.00 21.73 30.96
N VAL A 15 -8.88 21.79 30.22
CA VAL A 15 -8.81 22.56 28.95
C VAL A 15 -9.80 22.03 27.92
N LEU A 16 -9.90 20.71 27.78
CA LEU A 16 -10.83 20.09 26.83
C LEU A 16 -12.30 20.27 27.28
N GLU A 17 -12.57 20.15 28.58
CA GLU A 17 -13.90 20.31 29.19
C GLU A 17 -14.41 21.75 29.13
N LYS A 18 -13.53 22.76 29.18
CA LYS A 18 -13.91 24.17 29.01
C LYS A 18 -14.55 24.46 27.66
N ASN A 19 -14.16 23.74 26.62
CA ASN A 19 -14.77 23.84 25.29
C ASN A 19 -14.79 22.46 24.63
N PRO A 20 -15.77 21.60 24.98
CA PRO A 20 -15.84 20.21 24.53
C PRO A 20 -15.84 20.08 23.01
N SER A 21 -16.48 21.04 22.35
CA SER A 21 -16.67 21.05 20.90
C SER A 21 -15.52 21.70 20.14
N LYS A 22 -14.52 22.26 20.83
CA LYS A 22 -13.32 22.80 20.20
C LYS A 22 -12.39 21.67 19.77
N VAL A 23 -11.60 21.94 18.74
CA VAL A 23 -10.58 21.04 18.21
C VAL A 23 -9.22 21.63 18.54
N TYR A 24 -8.31 20.80 19.04
CA TYR A 24 -7.02 21.20 19.59
C TYR A 24 -5.88 20.41 18.95
N PHE A 25 -4.82 21.09 18.56
CA PHE A 25 -3.48 20.53 18.51
C PHE A 25 -2.87 20.42 19.91
N VAL A 26 -1.79 19.64 20.04
CA VAL A 26 -0.99 19.60 21.27
C VAL A 26 -0.54 21.01 21.66
N LYS A 27 -0.14 21.82 20.68
CA LYS A 27 0.26 23.22 20.90
C LYS A 27 -0.87 24.05 21.51
N ASP A 28 -2.09 23.93 20.99
CA ASP A 28 -3.24 24.70 21.50
C ASP A 28 -3.52 24.39 22.99
N VAL A 29 -3.36 23.12 23.39
CA VAL A 29 -3.48 22.72 24.80
C VAL A 29 -2.31 23.24 25.63
N ALA A 30 -1.08 23.16 25.10
CA ALA A 30 0.11 23.66 25.78
C ALA A 30 0.03 25.17 26.00
N ASP A 31 -0.37 25.93 24.97
CA ASP A 31 -0.58 27.38 25.01
C ASP A 31 -1.67 27.73 26.05
N SER A 32 -2.78 26.97 26.09
CA SER A 32 -3.85 27.16 27.09
C SER A 32 -3.39 26.90 28.53
N LEU A 33 -2.36 26.07 28.72
CA LEU A 33 -1.73 25.77 30.01
C LEU A 33 -0.49 26.62 30.29
N ARG A 34 -0.16 27.57 29.40
CA ARG A 34 1.07 28.38 29.44
C ARG A 34 2.33 27.52 29.57
N GLN A 35 2.34 26.36 28.91
CA GLN A 35 3.47 25.43 28.87
C GLN A 35 4.21 25.60 27.55
N THR A 36 5.39 26.23 27.57
CA THR A 36 6.16 26.53 26.34
C THR A 36 7.34 25.59 26.10
N SER A 37 7.71 24.75 27.07
CA SER A 37 8.85 23.85 26.93
C SER A 37 8.53 22.59 26.13
N LEU A 38 9.52 22.11 25.37
CA LEU A 38 9.39 20.95 24.50
C LEU A 38 9.03 19.67 25.28
N ASP A 39 9.61 19.48 26.46
CA ASP A 39 9.32 18.33 27.34
C ASP A 39 7.85 18.29 27.79
N LYS A 40 7.27 19.47 28.04
CA LYS A 40 5.85 19.59 28.40
C LYS A 40 4.95 19.31 27.21
N HIS A 41 5.32 19.71 26.00
CA HIS A 41 4.59 19.31 24.78
C HIS A 41 4.58 17.79 24.58
N ILE A 42 5.71 17.11 24.80
CA ILE A 42 5.81 15.65 24.71
C ILE A 42 4.90 14.98 25.75
N LEU A 43 4.91 15.49 26.98
CA LEU A 43 4.07 14.96 28.06
C LEU A 43 2.58 15.17 27.79
N ILE A 44 2.17 16.35 27.31
CA ILE A 44 0.78 16.65 26.90
C ILE A 44 0.35 15.73 25.75
N SER A 45 1.18 15.56 24.72
CA SER A 45 0.92 14.63 23.62
C SER A 45 0.71 13.19 24.11
N THR A 46 1.49 12.77 25.10
CA THR A 46 1.38 11.44 25.73
C THR A 46 0.07 11.29 26.50
N ILE A 47 -0.32 12.31 27.28
CA ILE A 47 -1.59 12.34 28.02
C ILE A 47 -2.78 12.25 27.05
N LEU A 48 -2.82 13.10 26.03
CA LEU A 48 -3.88 13.10 25.01
C LEU A 48 -3.96 11.75 24.29
N SER A 49 -2.82 11.14 23.97
CA SER A 49 -2.80 9.82 23.35
C SER A 49 -3.35 8.72 24.28
N ARG A 50 -3.10 8.80 25.59
CA ARG A 50 -3.68 7.88 26.59
C ARG A 50 -5.19 8.08 26.74
N LEU A 51 -5.65 9.34 26.76
CA LEU A 51 -7.09 9.65 26.81
C LEU A 51 -7.82 9.09 25.59
N HIS A 52 -7.24 9.25 24.40
CA HIS A 52 -7.81 8.70 23.17
C HIS A 52 -7.86 7.16 23.19
N LYS A 53 -6.80 6.49 23.66
CA LYS A 53 -6.79 5.02 23.81
C LYS A 53 -7.87 4.50 24.77
N LYS A 54 -8.27 5.32 25.75
CA LYS A 54 -9.37 5.02 26.69
C LYS A 54 -10.74 5.51 26.19
N SER A 55 -10.83 5.90 24.91
CA SER A 55 -12.06 6.45 24.29
C SER A 55 -12.64 7.68 24.99
N LYS A 56 -11.83 8.41 25.78
CA LYS A 56 -12.26 9.63 26.48
C LYS A 56 -12.27 10.86 25.58
N ILE A 57 -11.48 10.84 24.52
CA ILE A 57 -11.38 11.93 23.55
C ILE A 57 -11.28 11.37 22.14
N ILE A 58 -11.72 12.15 21.19
CA ILE A 58 -11.66 11.88 19.77
C ILE A 58 -10.34 12.45 19.23
N ARG A 59 -9.72 11.74 18.29
CA ARG A 59 -8.47 12.17 17.64
C ARG A 59 -8.54 11.96 16.13
N THR A 60 -7.79 12.74 15.36
CA THR A 60 -7.56 12.41 13.96
C THR A 60 -6.98 11.00 13.81
N PRO A 61 -7.42 10.22 12.80
CA PRO A 61 -6.92 8.86 12.57
C PRO A 61 -5.41 8.81 12.28
N THR A 62 -4.87 9.86 11.66
CA THR A 62 -3.43 10.03 11.47
C THR A 62 -2.94 11.39 11.92
N GLN A 63 -1.64 11.47 12.15
CA GLN A 63 -0.92 12.72 12.40
C GLN A 63 -0.95 13.58 11.12
N LEU A 64 -1.34 14.84 11.28
CA LEU A 64 -1.26 15.89 10.26
C LEU A 64 0.14 16.52 10.28
N SER A 65 0.42 17.45 9.36
CA SER A 65 1.67 18.21 9.34
C SER A 65 2.01 18.85 10.69
N ASN A 66 0.98 19.27 11.44
CA ASN A 66 1.11 19.98 12.72
C ASN A 66 0.80 19.09 13.93
N GLY A 67 0.75 17.76 13.76
CA GLY A 67 0.41 16.82 14.82
C GLY A 67 -1.00 16.23 14.70
N TYR A 68 -1.44 15.55 15.75
CA TYR A 68 -2.82 15.07 15.84
C TYR A 68 -3.75 16.19 16.30
N LEU A 69 -4.99 16.16 15.83
CA LEU A 69 -6.07 16.97 16.40
C LEU A 69 -6.87 16.15 17.38
N TYR A 70 -7.32 16.80 18.44
CA TYR A 70 -8.07 16.23 19.55
C TYR A 70 -9.34 17.04 19.80
N SER A 71 -10.40 16.38 20.24
CA SER A 71 -11.63 17.02 20.69
C SER A 71 -12.32 16.12 21.71
N LEU A 72 -13.08 16.71 22.63
CA LEU A 72 -13.83 15.91 23.58
C LEU A 72 -15.01 15.22 22.88
N ASN A 73 -15.75 15.94 22.02
CA ASN A 73 -16.94 15.40 21.36
C ASN A 73 -17.18 15.86 19.90
N ASN A 74 -16.35 16.73 19.31
CA ASN A 74 -16.61 17.24 17.97
C ASN A 74 -15.98 16.38 16.85
N LEU A 75 -16.57 15.20 16.65
CA LEU A 75 -16.15 14.28 15.59
C LEU A 75 -16.26 14.89 14.20
N GLU A 76 -17.34 15.61 13.93
CA GLU A 76 -17.62 16.21 12.61
C GLU A 76 -16.59 17.27 12.24
N LYS A 77 -16.20 18.14 13.18
CA LYS A 77 -15.14 19.13 12.94
C LYS A 77 -13.77 18.49 12.77
N ILE A 78 -13.45 17.45 13.56
CA ILE A 78 -12.24 16.65 13.33
C ILE A 78 -12.24 16.04 11.93
N ARG A 79 -13.35 15.43 11.50
CA ARG A 79 -13.51 14.83 10.17
C ARG A 79 -13.40 15.88 9.07
N ALA A 80 -14.01 17.05 9.23
CA ALA A 80 -13.94 18.14 8.27
C ALA A 80 -12.50 18.66 8.08
N ILE A 81 -11.78 18.92 9.18
CA ILE A 81 -10.38 19.37 9.12
C ILE A 81 -9.47 18.27 8.56
N TYR A 82 -9.67 17.02 9.01
CA TYR A 82 -8.94 15.86 8.51
C TYR A 82 -9.12 15.67 7.00
N SER A 83 -10.35 15.81 6.51
CA SER A 83 -10.68 15.68 5.09
C SER A 83 -10.02 16.77 4.24
N LYS A 84 -9.97 18.02 4.73
CA LYS A 84 -9.21 19.12 4.08
C LYS A 84 -7.70 18.84 4.06
N HIS A 85 -7.17 18.11 5.03
CA HIS A 85 -5.76 17.75 5.05
C HIS A 85 -5.41 16.61 4.07
N LEU A 86 -6.33 15.65 3.88
CA LEU A 86 -6.17 14.54 2.95
C LEU A 86 -6.24 14.98 1.47
N VAL A 87 -6.95 16.09 1.19
CA VAL A 87 -7.26 16.55 -0.16
C VAL A 87 -6.84 18.03 -0.28
N PRO A 88 -5.73 18.35 -0.97
CA PRO A 88 -5.32 19.74 -1.16
C PRO A 88 -6.46 20.63 -1.69
N ASN A 89 -6.56 21.86 -1.19
CA ASN A 89 -7.63 22.84 -1.47
C ASN A 89 -7.96 23.11 -2.96
N TYR A 90 -7.17 22.64 -3.92
CA TYR A 90 -7.45 22.78 -5.36
C TYR A 90 -8.26 21.60 -5.95
N ILE A 91 -8.61 20.59 -5.15
CA ILE A 91 -9.31 19.37 -5.59
C ILE A 91 -10.77 19.32 -5.05
N THR A 92 -11.17 20.29 -4.24
CA THR A 92 -12.42 20.27 -3.46
C THR A 92 -13.71 20.28 -4.28
N ASN A 93 -13.72 20.75 -5.52
CA ASN A 93 -14.98 21.02 -6.23
C ASN A 93 -15.59 19.80 -6.96
N ARG A 94 -14.96 18.62 -6.98
CA ARG A 94 -15.50 17.42 -7.70
C ARG A 94 -15.30 16.08 -6.98
N ILE A 95 -15.19 16.08 -5.65
CA ILE A 95 -15.01 14.88 -4.82
C ILE A 95 -15.87 15.02 -3.55
N GLU A 96 -17.18 15.13 -3.68
CA GLU A 96 -18.08 14.88 -2.55
C GLU A 96 -18.36 13.37 -2.48
N GLU A 97 -18.76 12.74 -3.58
CA GLU A 97 -19.09 11.30 -3.66
C GLU A 97 -17.93 10.34 -3.37
N LYS A 98 -16.67 10.72 -3.63
CA LYS A 98 -15.50 9.85 -3.40
C LYS A 98 -14.77 10.10 -2.08
N LYS A 99 -15.18 11.11 -1.29
CA LYS A 99 -14.61 11.35 0.05
C LYS A 99 -14.95 10.18 0.99
N GLU A 100 -16.16 9.65 0.91
CA GLU A 100 -16.63 8.54 1.76
C GLU A 100 -15.77 7.28 1.64
N LEU A 101 -15.37 6.91 0.42
CA LEU A 101 -14.49 5.77 0.13
C LEU A 101 -13.08 5.91 0.72
N ILE A 102 -12.56 7.14 0.84
CA ILE A 102 -11.21 7.43 1.36
C ILE A 102 -11.23 7.49 2.90
N THR A 103 -12.32 7.96 3.51
CA THR A 103 -12.38 8.22 4.96
C THR A 103 -12.94 7.07 5.79
N LYS A 104 -13.88 6.25 5.28
CA LYS A 104 -14.53 5.20 6.11
C LYS A 104 -13.77 3.86 6.16
N ASN A 105 -12.73 3.63 5.36
CA ASN A 105 -12.14 2.28 5.16
C ASN A 105 -13.23 1.21 4.87
N ASN A 106 -14.37 1.61 4.29
CA ASN A 106 -15.46 0.68 4.00
C ASN A 106 -15.19 0.03 2.65
N PHE A 107 -14.77 -1.24 2.68
CA PHE A 107 -14.36 -2.00 1.50
C PHE A 107 -15.36 -3.12 1.15
N ASP A 108 -16.62 -2.94 1.53
CA ASP A 108 -17.70 -3.94 1.50
C ASP A 108 -18.08 -4.45 0.08
N HIS A 109 -17.40 -3.99 -0.96
CA HIS A 109 -17.80 -4.18 -2.35
C HIS A 109 -16.84 -5.02 -3.21
N LEU A 110 -15.81 -5.65 -2.61
CA LEU A 110 -14.94 -6.56 -3.36
C LEU A 110 -15.66 -7.91 -3.59
N LYS A 111 -16.25 -8.08 -4.77
CA LYS A 111 -16.84 -9.35 -5.20
C LYS A 111 -15.73 -10.38 -5.50
N THR A 112 -16.06 -11.67 -5.48
CA THR A 112 -15.12 -12.79 -5.72
C THR A 112 -15.42 -13.58 -7.00
N ASN A 113 -16.16 -13.01 -7.95
CA ASN A 113 -16.77 -13.80 -9.03
C ASN A 113 -16.54 -13.22 -10.43
N GLU A 114 -15.69 -12.19 -10.60
CA GLU A 114 -15.34 -11.74 -11.95
C GLU A 114 -14.19 -12.55 -12.50
N GLU A 115 -14.43 -13.20 -13.62
CA GLU A 115 -13.42 -13.94 -14.36
C GLU A 115 -12.80 -13.09 -15.46
N LEU A 116 -11.52 -13.40 -15.76
CA LEU A 116 -10.88 -12.89 -16.95
C LEU A 116 -11.62 -13.43 -18.18
N ASN A 117 -12.31 -12.53 -18.90
CA ASN A 117 -13.01 -12.87 -20.14
C ASN A 117 -12.00 -13.09 -21.29
N ILE A 118 -11.44 -14.29 -21.38
CA ILE A 118 -10.49 -14.66 -22.43
C ILE A 118 -11.13 -14.60 -23.82
N ASN A 119 -12.43 -14.86 -23.96
CA ASN A 119 -13.13 -14.80 -25.26
C ASN A 119 -13.04 -13.41 -25.88
N SER A 120 -13.07 -12.35 -25.07
CA SER A 120 -12.87 -10.97 -25.54
C SER A 120 -11.46 -10.71 -26.12
N LEU A 121 -10.51 -11.62 -25.88
CA LEU A 121 -9.13 -11.56 -26.33
C LEU A 121 -8.85 -12.51 -27.51
N PHE A 122 -9.83 -13.27 -27.99
CA PHE A 122 -9.66 -14.37 -28.96
C PHE A 122 -9.03 -13.95 -30.30
N ASN A 123 -9.27 -12.71 -30.74
CA ASN A 123 -8.67 -12.13 -31.96
C ASN A 123 -7.21 -11.67 -31.76
N ASP A 124 -6.59 -12.01 -30.64
CA ASP A 124 -5.16 -11.78 -30.42
C ASP A 124 -4.34 -12.93 -31.01
N ASN A 125 -3.45 -12.62 -31.96
CA ASN A 125 -2.53 -13.59 -32.56
C ASN A 125 -1.75 -14.38 -31.49
N PHE A 126 -1.49 -13.78 -30.33
CA PHE A 126 -0.86 -14.46 -29.21
C PHE A 126 -1.73 -15.57 -28.62
N ILE A 127 -3.04 -15.35 -28.49
CA ILE A 127 -3.94 -16.35 -27.89
C ILE A 127 -4.14 -17.54 -28.83
N ALA A 128 -4.25 -17.27 -30.14
CA ALA A 128 -4.31 -18.33 -31.16
C ALA A 128 -3.12 -19.30 -31.04
N LYS A 129 -1.93 -18.78 -30.73
CA LYS A 129 -0.69 -19.57 -30.58
C LYS A 129 -0.70 -20.57 -29.41
N TYR A 130 -1.38 -20.24 -28.31
CA TYR A 130 -1.41 -21.08 -27.09
C TYR A 130 -2.74 -21.79 -26.84
N ARG A 131 -3.75 -21.54 -27.68
CA ARG A 131 -5.15 -21.97 -27.52
C ARG A 131 -5.82 -21.38 -26.29
N ILE A 132 -7.14 -21.22 -26.37
CA ILE A 132 -7.92 -20.56 -25.32
C ILE A 132 -7.85 -21.29 -23.96
N ASN A 133 -7.95 -22.63 -23.99
CA ASN A 133 -7.93 -23.49 -22.81
C ASN A 133 -6.64 -23.31 -21.97
N HIS A 134 -5.53 -22.89 -22.58
CA HIS A 134 -4.30 -22.62 -21.86
C HIS A 134 -4.45 -21.43 -20.90
N PHE A 135 -5.19 -20.39 -21.31
CA PHE A 135 -5.43 -19.19 -20.51
C PHE A 135 -6.57 -19.35 -19.50
N GLU A 136 -7.40 -20.38 -19.64
CA GLU A 136 -8.41 -20.73 -18.63
C GLU A 136 -7.79 -21.37 -17.39
N LYS A 137 -6.62 -22.02 -17.54
CA LYS A 137 -5.89 -22.63 -16.42
C LYS A 137 -5.58 -21.60 -15.34
N ILE A 138 -5.89 -21.96 -14.09
CA ILE A 138 -5.69 -21.08 -12.94
C ILE A 138 -4.24 -20.62 -12.78
N GLU A 139 -3.26 -21.50 -13.05
CA GLU A 139 -1.84 -21.14 -12.97
C GLU A 139 -1.44 -20.10 -14.03
N THR A 140 -2.01 -20.19 -15.24
CA THR A 140 -1.83 -19.17 -16.27
C THR A 140 -2.44 -17.85 -15.85
N LYS A 141 -3.70 -17.84 -15.36
CA LYS A 141 -4.37 -16.62 -14.85
C LYS A 141 -3.58 -15.98 -13.71
N LYS A 142 -3.07 -16.78 -12.76
CA LYS A 142 -2.21 -16.31 -11.65
C LYS A 142 -0.93 -15.68 -12.18
N PHE A 143 -0.25 -16.31 -13.15
CA PHE A 143 0.98 -15.76 -13.69
C PHE A 143 0.75 -14.51 -14.56
N LEU A 144 -0.36 -14.42 -15.29
CA LEU A 144 -0.77 -13.18 -15.94
C LEU A 144 -0.97 -12.03 -14.94
N ALA A 145 -1.58 -12.31 -13.79
CA ALA A 145 -1.74 -11.30 -12.74
C ALA A 145 -0.38 -10.83 -12.17
N VAL A 146 0.59 -11.74 -12.05
CA VAL A 146 1.99 -11.41 -11.72
C VAL A 146 2.58 -10.46 -12.78
N LEU A 147 2.43 -10.77 -14.07
CA LEU A 147 2.98 -9.95 -15.16
C LEU A 147 2.36 -8.55 -15.20
N VAL A 148 1.04 -8.44 -15.03
CA VAL A 148 0.34 -7.16 -14.93
C VAL A 148 0.80 -6.38 -13.69
N GLY A 149 0.93 -7.05 -12.54
CA GLY A 149 1.43 -6.45 -11.29
C GLY A 149 2.82 -5.84 -11.45
N PHE A 150 3.75 -6.57 -12.11
CA PHE A 150 5.04 -6.00 -12.47
C PHE A 150 4.90 -4.78 -13.38
N CYS A 151 4.13 -4.88 -14.47
CA CYS A 151 3.97 -3.76 -15.40
C CYS A 151 3.40 -2.52 -14.70
N MET A 152 2.57 -2.69 -13.67
CA MET A 152 2.09 -1.59 -12.84
C MET A 152 3.15 -1.04 -11.87
N CYS A 153 4.21 -1.76 -11.52
CA CYS A 153 5.22 -1.38 -10.52
C CYS A 153 6.63 -1.19 -11.11
N ASP A 154 7.57 -2.14 -11.00
CA ASP A 154 8.94 -1.98 -11.53
C ASP A 154 9.12 -2.52 -12.96
N GLY A 155 8.10 -3.11 -13.57
CA GLY A 155 8.09 -3.51 -14.98
C GLY A 155 7.58 -2.43 -15.94
N PHE A 156 7.56 -2.69 -17.24
CA PHE A 156 6.99 -1.77 -18.22
C PHE A 156 6.59 -2.50 -19.51
N VAL A 157 5.62 -1.91 -20.22
CA VAL A 157 5.40 -2.15 -21.65
C VAL A 157 5.85 -0.91 -22.42
N SER A 158 6.67 -1.07 -23.47
CA SER A 158 7.19 0.06 -24.24
C SER A 158 6.07 0.85 -24.93
N LYS A 159 6.30 2.14 -25.22
CA LYS A 159 5.28 3.00 -25.86
C LYS A 159 4.81 2.44 -27.21
N ASN A 160 5.73 1.85 -27.98
CA ASN A 160 5.45 1.20 -29.25
C ASN A 160 5.00 -0.27 -29.11
N LYS A 161 4.79 -0.75 -27.87
CA LYS A 161 4.36 -2.11 -27.53
C LYS A 161 5.20 -3.21 -28.20
N LYS A 162 6.47 -2.96 -28.49
CA LYS A 162 7.39 -3.95 -29.05
C LYS A 162 8.09 -4.81 -27.99
N ARG A 163 8.12 -4.34 -26.74
CA ARG A 163 8.74 -5.07 -25.64
C ARG A 163 8.03 -4.86 -24.32
N ALA A 164 8.05 -5.90 -23.50
CA ALA A 164 7.81 -5.84 -22.07
C ALA A 164 9.12 -6.06 -21.29
N GLY A 165 9.29 -5.36 -20.17
CA GLY A 165 10.44 -5.49 -19.29
C GLY A 165 10.00 -5.67 -17.84
N PHE A 166 10.75 -6.48 -17.10
CA PHE A 166 10.52 -6.79 -15.69
C PHE A 166 11.83 -6.55 -14.93
N CYS A 167 11.83 -5.59 -13.99
CA CYS A 167 13.04 -5.20 -13.28
C CYS A 167 13.17 -5.93 -11.93
N PHE A 168 14.39 -6.29 -11.58
CA PHE A 168 14.72 -7.02 -10.36
C PHE A 168 15.95 -6.41 -9.71
N ARG A 169 15.98 -6.44 -8.37
CA ARG A 169 17.17 -6.04 -7.61
C ARG A 169 18.28 -7.09 -7.68
N TYR A 170 17.92 -8.37 -7.71
CA TYR A 170 18.86 -9.49 -7.73
C TYR A 170 18.64 -10.40 -8.93
N GLU A 171 19.74 -10.91 -9.47
CA GLU A 171 19.73 -11.86 -10.58
C GLU A 171 19.08 -13.20 -10.23
N SER A 172 19.19 -13.66 -8.98
CA SER A 172 18.53 -14.88 -8.50
C SER A 172 17.00 -14.78 -8.66
N ASP A 173 16.41 -13.63 -8.28
CA ASP A 173 14.98 -13.35 -8.45
C ASP A 173 14.59 -13.32 -9.93
N ALA A 174 15.40 -12.68 -10.78
CA ALA A 174 15.18 -12.64 -12.23
C ALA A 174 15.22 -14.05 -12.85
N ARG A 175 16.19 -14.89 -12.46
CA ARG A 175 16.30 -16.27 -12.93
C ARG A 175 15.13 -17.13 -12.48
N LYS A 176 14.68 -16.96 -11.24
CA LYS A 176 13.45 -17.60 -10.74
C LYS A 176 12.23 -17.18 -11.55
N PHE A 177 12.09 -15.88 -11.83
CA PHE A 177 11.03 -15.37 -12.71
C PHE A 177 11.10 -15.98 -14.12
N MET A 178 12.28 -16.08 -14.73
CA MET A 178 12.45 -16.70 -16.05
C MET A 178 12.09 -18.19 -16.05
N ALA A 179 12.41 -18.91 -14.98
CA ALA A 179 12.02 -20.31 -14.82
C ALA A 179 10.50 -20.46 -14.70
N ASP A 180 9.85 -19.65 -13.86
CA ASP A 180 8.38 -19.65 -13.74
C ASP A 180 7.71 -19.23 -15.05
N PHE A 181 8.26 -18.24 -15.75
CA PHE A 181 7.81 -17.83 -17.07
C PHE A 181 7.89 -18.98 -18.07
N SER A 182 9.00 -19.71 -18.10
CA SER A 182 9.20 -20.82 -19.04
C SER A 182 8.26 -22.00 -18.77
N LYS A 183 7.78 -22.17 -17.53
CA LYS A 183 6.77 -23.19 -17.17
C LYS A 183 5.39 -22.84 -17.71
N VAL A 184 5.04 -21.55 -17.75
CA VAL A 184 3.74 -21.07 -18.25
C VAL A 184 3.78 -20.86 -19.75
N PHE A 185 4.83 -20.22 -20.26
CA PHE A 185 5.04 -19.90 -21.66
C PHE A 185 6.32 -20.57 -22.18
N PRO A 186 6.20 -21.76 -22.81
CA PRO A 186 7.33 -22.46 -23.42
C PRO A 186 8.20 -21.58 -24.34
N LYS A 187 9.52 -21.75 -24.23
CA LYS A 187 10.54 -20.96 -24.95
C LYS A 187 10.42 -20.99 -26.47
N GLN A 188 9.88 -22.08 -27.02
CA GLN A 188 9.58 -22.23 -28.45
C GLN A 188 8.66 -21.13 -29.01
N HIS A 189 8.00 -20.38 -28.13
CA HIS A 189 7.05 -19.35 -28.51
C HIS A 189 7.43 -17.94 -28.04
N LEU A 190 8.27 -17.82 -27.01
CA LEU A 190 8.72 -16.56 -26.44
C LEU A 190 10.17 -16.64 -25.93
N SER A 191 11.02 -15.80 -26.49
CA SER A 191 12.40 -15.63 -26.02
C SER A 191 12.49 -14.60 -24.90
N LEU A 192 13.21 -14.95 -23.83
CA LEU A 192 13.54 -14.06 -22.73
C LEU A 192 15.02 -13.65 -22.82
N SER A 193 15.32 -12.38 -22.58
CA SER A 193 16.69 -11.89 -22.46
C SER A 193 16.92 -11.24 -21.09
N LEU A 194 18.04 -11.56 -20.44
CA LEU A 194 18.46 -10.94 -19.18
C LEU A 194 19.49 -9.84 -19.46
N ALA A 195 19.22 -8.62 -19.00
CA ALA A 195 20.17 -7.51 -19.02
C ALA A 195 20.60 -7.15 -17.59
N LYS A 196 21.90 -6.97 -17.36
CA LYS A 196 22.48 -6.59 -16.07
C LYS A 196 22.93 -5.13 -16.09
N TYR A 197 22.70 -4.39 -15.00
CA TYR A 197 23.14 -3.00 -14.86
C TYR A 197 24.32 -2.91 -13.90
N LYS A 198 25.47 -2.41 -14.38
CA LYS A 198 26.72 -2.34 -13.62
C LYS A 198 26.71 -1.26 -12.51
N SER A 199 25.81 -0.27 -12.56
CA SER A 199 25.98 0.98 -11.82
C SER A 199 25.38 1.01 -10.41
N LYS A 200 24.51 0.06 -10.02
CA LYS A 200 23.92 -0.05 -8.67
C LYS A 200 23.57 -1.51 -8.38
N GLN A 201 24.20 -2.10 -7.35
CA GLN A 201 23.87 -3.41 -6.74
C GLN A 201 23.16 -4.38 -7.70
N SER A 202 23.90 -5.17 -8.48
CA SER A 202 23.45 -6.35 -9.26
C SER A 202 22.03 -6.32 -9.87
N SER A 203 21.52 -5.13 -10.20
CA SER A 203 20.15 -4.98 -10.68
C SER A 203 20.08 -5.47 -12.11
N CYS A 204 18.95 -6.06 -12.46
CA CYS A 204 18.79 -6.67 -13.77
C CYS A 204 17.36 -6.50 -14.27
N SER A 205 17.18 -6.73 -15.56
CA SER A 205 15.88 -6.74 -16.20
C SER A 205 15.75 -7.95 -17.09
N VAL A 206 14.57 -8.56 -17.06
CA VAL A 206 14.16 -9.57 -18.02
C VAL A 206 13.29 -8.91 -19.07
N TYR A 207 13.60 -9.12 -20.35
CA TYR A 207 12.81 -8.59 -21.46
C TYR A 207 12.14 -9.70 -22.25
N VAL A 208 10.94 -9.37 -22.73
CA VAL A 208 10.20 -10.13 -23.75
C VAL A 208 10.03 -9.19 -24.95
N CYS A 209 10.81 -9.42 -26.01
CA CYS A 209 10.76 -8.63 -27.25
C CYS A 209 9.77 -9.23 -28.24
N ASN A 210 8.49 -9.27 -27.86
CA ASN A 210 7.41 -9.78 -28.70
C ASN A 210 6.22 -8.80 -28.67
N PRO A 211 5.81 -8.25 -29.84
CA PRO A 211 4.69 -7.31 -29.90
C PRO A 211 3.35 -7.90 -29.48
N ASP A 212 3.06 -9.15 -29.87
CA ASP A 212 1.79 -9.80 -29.55
C ASP A 212 1.65 -10.01 -28.04
N PHE A 213 2.71 -10.48 -27.38
CA PHE A 213 2.77 -10.58 -25.93
C PHE A 213 2.61 -9.22 -25.23
N SER A 214 3.27 -8.18 -25.75
CA SER A 214 3.16 -6.83 -25.21
C SER A 214 1.74 -6.27 -25.36
N ASN A 215 1.08 -6.57 -26.49
CA ASN A 215 -0.32 -6.21 -26.74
C ASN A 215 -1.27 -6.97 -25.82
N LEU A 216 -1.04 -8.27 -25.60
CA LEU A 216 -1.77 -9.06 -24.63
C LEU A 216 -1.72 -8.40 -23.25
N LEU A 217 -0.53 -8.04 -22.74
CA LEU A 217 -0.40 -7.39 -21.44
C LEU A 217 -1.22 -6.08 -21.36
N VAL A 218 -1.20 -5.27 -22.42
CA VAL A 218 -2.01 -4.04 -22.48
C VAL A 218 -3.50 -4.36 -22.45
N LYS A 219 -3.97 -5.37 -23.20
CA LYS A 219 -5.37 -5.82 -23.19
C LYS A 219 -5.79 -6.38 -21.83
N LEU A 220 -4.88 -7.01 -21.11
CA LEU A 220 -5.08 -7.46 -19.72
C LEU A 220 -5.10 -6.31 -18.70
N GLY A 221 -4.87 -5.07 -19.14
CA GLY A 221 -4.94 -3.86 -18.33
C GLY A 221 -3.59 -3.34 -17.84
N ALA A 222 -2.46 -3.86 -18.34
CA ALA A 222 -1.15 -3.32 -18.02
C ALA A 222 -0.96 -1.92 -18.65
N PRO A 223 -0.44 -0.93 -17.90
CA PRO A 223 -0.13 0.37 -18.45
C PRO A 223 1.09 0.32 -19.37
N PHE A 224 1.10 1.14 -20.44
CA PHE A 224 2.21 1.23 -21.38
C PHE A 224 2.86 2.62 -21.39
N GLY A 225 4.17 2.69 -21.65
CA GLY A 225 4.93 3.94 -21.58
C GLY A 225 5.10 4.47 -20.16
N ARG A 226 5.13 5.81 -20.00
CA ARG A 226 5.46 6.46 -18.72
C ARG A 226 4.27 6.47 -17.76
N LYS A 227 4.25 5.52 -16.83
CA LYS A 227 3.20 5.33 -15.80
C LYS A 227 2.87 6.56 -14.96
N ILE A 228 3.88 7.38 -14.68
CA ILE A 228 3.73 8.62 -13.91
C ILE A 228 2.82 9.66 -14.60
N ASN A 229 2.61 9.52 -15.92
CA ASN A 229 1.91 10.45 -16.81
C ASN A 229 0.57 9.93 -17.36
N GLN A 230 0.04 8.84 -16.80
CA GLN A 230 -1.20 8.22 -17.27
C GLN A 230 -2.09 7.81 -16.10
N THR A 231 -3.36 7.65 -16.39
CA THR A 231 -4.35 7.08 -15.47
C THR A 231 -4.55 5.60 -15.79
N TYR A 232 -4.48 4.76 -14.77
CA TYR A 232 -4.86 3.35 -14.85
C TYR A 232 -5.28 2.86 -13.47
N GLU A 233 -6.08 1.80 -13.45
CA GLU A 233 -6.61 1.17 -12.25
C GLU A 233 -6.24 -0.31 -12.28
N ILE A 234 -6.38 -1.00 -11.15
CA ILE A 234 -6.24 -2.46 -11.13
C ILE A 234 -7.34 -3.05 -12.02
N PRO A 235 -7.03 -3.96 -12.95
CA PRO A 235 -8.03 -4.53 -13.84
C PRO A 235 -9.09 -5.27 -13.05
N THR A 236 -10.35 -5.17 -13.48
CA THR A 236 -11.50 -5.71 -12.73
C THR A 236 -11.38 -7.21 -12.49
N TRP A 237 -10.90 -7.99 -13.49
CA TRP A 237 -10.64 -9.42 -13.35
C TRP A 237 -9.58 -9.79 -12.28
N ILE A 238 -8.68 -8.86 -11.92
CA ILE A 238 -7.75 -9.02 -10.80
C ILE A 238 -8.42 -8.53 -9.51
N LEU A 239 -9.00 -7.33 -9.56
CA LEU A 239 -9.59 -6.65 -8.40
C LEU A 239 -10.72 -7.46 -7.77
N ASN A 240 -11.56 -8.07 -8.61
CA ASN A 240 -12.74 -8.87 -8.24
C ASN A 240 -12.54 -10.37 -8.49
N GLY A 241 -11.33 -10.78 -8.91
CA GLY A 241 -10.98 -12.18 -9.13
C GLY A 241 -11.00 -13.02 -7.84
N ASN A 242 -10.80 -14.32 -7.99
CA ASN A 242 -10.69 -15.20 -6.83
C ASN A 242 -9.47 -14.87 -5.95
N ASN A 243 -9.46 -15.41 -4.72
CA ASN A 243 -8.41 -15.12 -3.74
C ASN A 243 -7.00 -15.47 -4.24
N ASN A 244 -6.84 -16.51 -5.07
CA ASN A 244 -5.54 -16.89 -5.62
C ASN A 244 -4.98 -15.80 -6.55
N ILE A 245 -5.81 -15.25 -7.44
CA ILE A 245 -5.44 -14.16 -8.35
C ILE A 245 -5.10 -12.89 -7.57
N LYS A 246 -5.96 -12.49 -6.63
CA LYS A 246 -5.74 -11.32 -5.77
C LYS A 246 -4.44 -11.45 -4.97
N SER A 247 -4.18 -12.62 -4.39
CA SER A 247 -3.00 -12.87 -3.55
C SER A 247 -1.69 -12.81 -4.33
N VAL A 248 -1.61 -13.45 -5.51
CA VAL A 248 -0.39 -13.39 -6.32
C VAL A 248 -0.13 -11.98 -6.85
N PHE A 249 -1.17 -11.25 -7.25
CA PHE A 249 -1.05 -9.85 -7.67
C PHE A 249 -0.52 -8.97 -6.53
N LEU A 250 -1.13 -9.05 -5.34
CA LEU A 250 -0.69 -8.29 -4.17
C LEU A 250 0.74 -8.63 -3.76
N SER A 251 1.09 -9.92 -3.77
CA SER A 251 2.45 -10.39 -3.47
C SER A 251 3.47 -9.79 -4.44
N THR A 252 3.14 -9.70 -5.73
CA THR A 252 3.99 -9.04 -6.72
C THR A 252 4.09 -7.53 -6.50
N VAL A 253 2.96 -6.84 -6.37
CA VAL A 253 2.93 -5.37 -6.22
C VAL A 253 3.67 -4.92 -4.96
N ILE A 254 3.47 -5.62 -3.83
CA ILE A 254 4.19 -5.35 -2.57
C ILE A 254 5.65 -5.82 -2.66
N GLY A 255 5.94 -6.90 -3.39
CA GLY A 255 7.29 -7.33 -3.76
C GLY A 255 8.11 -6.20 -4.40
N ASN A 256 7.49 -5.47 -5.33
CA ASN A 256 8.12 -4.37 -6.07
C ASN A 256 8.18 -3.08 -5.22
N GLU A 257 7.03 -2.52 -4.84
CA GLU A 257 6.92 -1.18 -4.25
C GLU A 257 6.94 -1.16 -2.71
N GLY A 258 6.76 -2.32 -2.07
CA GLY A 258 6.77 -2.45 -0.62
C GLY A 258 8.19 -2.43 -0.05
N SER A 259 8.37 -1.77 1.09
CA SER A 259 9.62 -1.85 1.85
C SER A 259 9.73 -3.21 2.55
N ALA A 260 10.96 -3.70 2.75
CA ALA A 260 11.19 -4.74 3.76
C ALA A 260 10.66 -4.26 5.12
N PRO A 261 10.15 -5.17 5.98
CA PRO A 261 9.73 -4.79 7.31
C PRO A 261 10.94 -4.37 8.14
N SER A 262 10.89 -3.21 8.79
CA SER A 262 11.98 -2.80 9.66
C SER A 262 11.94 -3.60 10.97
N LYS A 263 13.08 -4.20 11.38
CA LYS A 263 13.23 -5.03 12.58
C LYS A 263 12.54 -4.43 13.83
N ASN A 264 12.64 -3.11 14.02
CA ASN A 264 12.17 -2.46 15.25
C ASN A 264 10.73 -1.91 15.18
N LYS A 265 10.04 -1.96 14.03
CA LYS A 265 8.76 -1.23 13.87
C LYS A 265 7.59 -2.04 13.30
N TRP A 266 7.76 -3.34 13.02
CA TRP A 266 6.69 -4.23 12.49
C TRP A 266 5.84 -3.52 11.43
N ARG A 267 6.51 -3.10 10.35
CA ARG A 267 5.91 -2.18 9.39
C ARG A 267 6.45 -2.36 7.99
N ILE A 268 5.54 -2.59 7.04
CA ILE A 268 5.78 -2.53 5.60
C ILE A 268 5.24 -1.20 5.09
N GLN A 269 6.06 -0.44 4.38
CA GLN A 269 5.66 0.82 3.74
C GLN A 269 5.42 0.56 2.26
N PHE A 270 4.28 1.02 1.75
CA PHE A 270 4.01 1.07 0.31
C PHE A 270 4.07 2.52 -0.16
N VAL A 271 4.79 2.80 -1.24
CA VAL A 271 4.90 4.14 -1.83
C VAL A 271 4.61 4.06 -3.31
N TYR A 272 3.87 5.02 -3.84
CA TYR A 272 3.64 5.11 -5.28
C TYR A 272 3.58 6.56 -5.73
N SER A 273 4.02 6.86 -6.95
CA SER A 273 4.22 8.24 -7.41
C SER A 273 3.50 8.53 -8.73
N LYS A 274 2.91 9.72 -8.83
CA LYS A 274 2.25 10.24 -10.05
C LYS A 274 2.56 11.73 -10.23
N ARG A 275 2.42 12.26 -11.44
CA ARG A 275 2.43 13.72 -11.66
C ARG A 275 1.20 14.38 -11.05
N LYS A 276 1.30 15.68 -10.74
CA LYS A 276 0.20 16.50 -10.18
C LYS A 276 -1.16 16.26 -10.84
N LYS A 277 -1.22 16.22 -12.18
CA LYS A 277 -2.47 16.01 -12.94
C LYS A 277 -3.12 14.63 -12.73
N HIS A 278 -2.43 13.67 -12.13
CA HIS A 278 -2.90 12.30 -11.91
C HIS A 278 -3.01 11.91 -10.43
N ILE A 279 -3.04 12.88 -9.50
CA ILE A 279 -3.19 12.60 -8.06
C ILE A 279 -4.49 11.84 -7.76
N LYS A 280 -5.60 12.18 -8.43
CA LYS A 280 -6.87 11.45 -8.26
C LYS A 280 -6.70 9.96 -8.58
N ASN A 281 -6.00 9.65 -9.67
CA ASN A 281 -5.71 8.28 -10.06
C ASN A 281 -4.75 7.58 -9.09
N LEU A 282 -3.74 8.30 -8.57
CA LEU A 282 -2.85 7.78 -7.51
C LEU A 282 -3.65 7.31 -6.28
N LEU A 283 -4.59 8.12 -5.82
CA LEU A 283 -5.44 7.78 -4.67
C LEU A 283 -6.33 6.58 -4.96
N ILE A 284 -6.93 6.50 -6.15
CA ILE A 284 -7.76 5.36 -6.55
C ILE A 284 -6.93 4.08 -6.53
N PHE A 285 -5.78 4.05 -7.22
CA PHE A 285 -4.91 2.88 -7.28
C PHE A 285 -4.47 2.42 -5.88
N LEU A 286 -4.01 3.34 -5.02
CA LEU A 286 -3.61 3.00 -3.66
C LEU A 286 -4.77 2.49 -2.81
N ASN A 287 -5.98 3.02 -2.98
CA ASN A 287 -7.15 2.51 -2.27
C ASN A 287 -7.58 1.13 -2.77
N GLN A 288 -7.44 0.83 -4.07
CA GLN A 288 -7.69 -0.53 -4.57
C GLN A 288 -6.74 -1.54 -3.91
N ILE A 289 -5.45 -1.22 -3.78
CA ILE A 289 -4.49 -2.08 -3.05
C ILE A 289 -4.88 -2.24 -1.56
N ARG A 290 -5.26 -1.14 -0.88
CA ARG A 290 -5.71 -1.20 0.52
C ARG A 290 -6.98 -2.04 0.69
N ALA A 291 -7.93 -1.92 -0.23
CA ALA A 291 -9.17 -2.68 -0.25
C ALA A 291 -8.87 -4.18 -0.35
N MET A 292 -8.00 -4.55 -1.29
CA MET A 292 -7.59 -5.94 -1.47
C MET A 292 -6.87 -6.47 -0.22
N LEU A 293 -6.00 -5.69 0.43
CA LEU A 293 -5.37 -6.10 1.69
C LEU A 293 -6.41 -6.28 2.82
N PHE A 294 -7.38 -5.38 2.91
CA PHE A 294 -8.46 -5.45 3.90
C PHE A 294 -9.35 -6.67 3.70
N HIS A 295 -9.64 -7.06 2.45
CA HIS A 295 -10.35 -8.30 2.10
C HIS A 295 -9.68 -9.54 2.69
N PHE A 296 -8.34 -9.53 2.79
CA PHE A 296 -7.57 -10.59 3.45
C PHE A 296 -7.38 -10.37 4.97
N GLY A 297 -8.15 -9.46 5.58
CA GLY A 297 -8.10 -9.17 7.00
C GLY A 297 -6.85 -8.39 7.44
N ILE A 298 -6.13 -7.75 6.52
CA ILE A 298 -4.94 -6.94 6.79
C ILE A 298 -5.29 -5.47 6.81
N LYS A 299 -5.12 -4.83 7.96
CA LYS A 299 -5.40 -3.40 8.12
C LYS A 299 -4.23 -2.55 7.63
N THR A 300 -4.55 -1.37 7.09
CA THR A 300 -3.54 -0.39 6.65
C THR A 300 -3.83 1.00 7.19
N SER A 301 -2.78 1.74 7.58
CA SER A 301 -2.93 3.16 7.96
C SER A 301 -3.32 3.99 6.74
N HIS A 302 -4.13 5.04 6.88
CA HIS A 302 -4.55 5.93 5.76
C HIS A 302 -3.42 6.37 4.81
N ILE A 303 -3.81 6.70 3.57
CA ILE A 303 -2.88 7.22 2.55
C ILE A 303 -2.41 8.60 2.97
N GLN A 304 -1.10 8.78 3.00
CA GLN A 304 -0.44 10.06 3.18
C GLN A 304 0.06 10.54 1.81
N LEU A 305 -0.43 11.69 1.36
CA LEU A 305 0.09 12.35 0.15
C LEU A 305 1.22 13.30 0.51
N ARG A 306 2.30 13.26 -0.27
CA ARG A 306 3.46 14.14 -0.14
C ARG A 306 3.86 14.69 -1.50
N LYS A 307 4.15 15.98 -1.58
CA LYS A 307 4.76 16.60 -2.76
C LYS A 307 6.22 16.15 -2.83
N GLN A 308 6.67 15.76 -4.02
CA GLN A 308 8.08 15.53 -4.34
C GLN A 308 8.60 16.62 -5.29
N GLU A 309 9.92 16.66 -5.45
CA GLU A 309 10.60 17.49 -6.45
C GLU A 309 10.05 17.23 -7.87
N LYS A 310 10.19 18.22 -8.76
CA LYS A 310 9.77 18.13 -10.18
C LYS A 310 8.25 17.90 -10.40
N ARG A 311 7.40 18.44 -9.52
CA ARG A 311 5.91 18.41 -9.60
C ARG A 311 5.28 17.01 -9.50
N ASN A 312 6.00 16.06 -8.91
CA ASN A 312 5.48 14.74 -8.59
C ASN A 312 4.81 14.71 -7.21
N PHE A 313 3.92 13.74 -7.02
CA PHE A 313 3.25 13.48 -5.76
C PHE A 313 3.38 12.00 -5.43
N ASN A 314 3.72 11.73 -4.18
CA ASN A 314 3.88 10.39 -3.65
C ASN A 314 2.74 10.14 -2.67
N GLY A 315 2.00 9.08 -2.92
CA GLY A 315 1.06 8.53 -1.96
C GLY A 315 1.74 7.37 -1.26
N ARG A 316 1.54 7.28 0.06
CA ARG A 316 2.09 6.17 0.84
C ARG A 316 1.11 5.70 1.88
N PHE A 317 1.11 4.41 2.16
CA PHE A 317 0.43 3.85 3.32
C PHE A 317 1.32 2.78 3.96
N TYR A 318 0.86 2.23 5.08
CA TYR A 318 1.62 1.23 5.82
C TYR A 318 0.73 0.09 6.27
N ILE A 319 1.25 -1.14 6.21
CA ILE A 319 0.81 -2.26 7.04
C ILE A 319 1.60 -2.15 8.34
N LYS A 320 0.91 -2.12 9.49
CA LYS A 320 1.54 -1.81 10.79
C LYS A 320 1.06 -2.76 11.88
N GLY A 321 1.97 -3.13 12.76
CA GLY A 321 1.66 -3.92 13.94
C GLY A 321 1.99 -5.39 13.73
N LYS A 322 2.33 -6.07 14.84
CA LYS A 322 2.75 -7.47 14.83
C LYS A 322 1.70 -8.38 14.19
N GLU A 323 0.43 -8.20 14.55
CA GLU A 323 -0.70 -9.00 14.04
C GLU A 323 -0.84 -8.93 12.52
N ASP A 324 -0.96 -7.73 11.95
CA ASP A 324 -1.15 -7.55 10.50
C ASP A 324 0.06 -8.01 9.69
N ILE A 325 1.28 -7.86 10.22
CA ILE A 325 2.50 -8.35 9.58
C ILE A 325 2.59 -9.89 9.64
N GLN A 326 2.17 -10.51 10.74
CA GLN A 326 2.08 -11.97 10.83
C GLN A 326 1.00 -12.53 9.89
N LYS A 327 -0.16 -11.87 9.78
CA LYS A 327 -1.17 -12.20 8.76
C LYS A 327 -0.61 -12.05 7.36
N PHE A 328 0.11 -10.96 7.10
CA PHE A 328 0.79 -10.75 5.82
C PHE A 328 1.74 -11.90 5.48
N TYR A 329 2.60 -12.28 6.43
CA TYR A 329 3.55 -13.39 6.25
C TYR A 329 2.87 -14.74 5.95
N LYS A 330 1.71 -15.01 6.55
CA LYS A 330 0.95 -16.25 6.31
C LYS A 330 0.27 -16.28 4.95
N LEU A 331 -0.19 -15.14 4.44
CA LEU A 331 -1.07 -15.05 3.28
C LEU A 331 -0.36 -14.61 1.99
N PHE A 332 0.78 -13.94 2.13
CA PHE A 332 1.48 -13.28 1.03
C PHE A 332 2.99 -13.50 1.13
N SER A 333 3.66 -13.18 0.03
CA SER A 333 5.12 -13.14 -0.04
C SER A 333 5.59 -11.86 -0.73
N PHE A 334 6.84 -11.47 -0.48
CA PHE A 334 7.55 -10.52 -1.34
C PHE A 334 8.00 -11.24 -2.62
N ARG A 335 7.05 -11.49 -3.52
CA ARG A 335 7.28 -12.29 -4.72
C ARG A 335 8.35 -11.65 -5.62
N TYR A 336 9.40 -12.42 -5.92
CA TYR A 336 10.61 -11.99 -6.65
C TYR A 336 11.38 -10.82 -6.00
N ALA A 337 11.32 -10.73 -4.68
CA ALA A 337 12.19 -9.87 -3.89
C ALA A 337 12.67 -10.65 -2.66
N SER A 338 13.55 -11.63 -2.89
CA SER A 338 13.95 -12.61 -1.87
C SER A 338 14.52 -11.95 -0.61
N GLU A 339 15.36 -10.92 -0.76
CA GLU A 339 15.90 -10.13 0.36
C GLU A 339 14.80 -9.61 1.29
N LYS A 340 13.71 -9.06 0.74
CA LYS A 340 12.59 -8.55 1.55
C LYS A 340 11.84 -9.70 2.23
N GLN A 341 11.71 -10.83 1.55
CA GLN A 341 11.09 -12.03 2.09
C GLN A 341 11.90 -12.59 3.27
N ASP A 342 13.23 -12.68 3.14
CA ASP A 342 14.12 -13.21 4.16
C ASP A 342 14.07 -12.35 5.43
N ILE A 343 14.06 -11.02 5.27
CA ILE A 343 13.90 -10.08 6.38
C ILE A 343 12.55 -10.28 7.09
N LEU A 344 11.46 -10.48 6.33
CA LEU A 344 10.14 -10.75 6.91
C LEU A 344 10.11 -12.08 7.66
N SER A 345 10.65 -13.15 7.07
CA SER A 345 10.73 -14.48 7.68
C SER A 345 11.50 -14.43 8.99
N CYS A 346 12.68 -13.80 8.99
CA CYS A 346 13.52 -13.64 10.18
C CYS A 346 12.79 -12.84 11.28
N LEU A 347 12.12 -11.74 10.92
CA LEU A 347 11.35 -10.93 11.87
C LEU A 347 10.24 -11.75 12.54
N VAL A 348 9.49 -12.54 11.77
CA VAL A 348 8.37 -13.34 12.30
C VAL A 348 8.87 -14.50 13.14
N GLN A 349 9.92 -15.20 12.71
CA GLN A 349 10.50 -16.34 13.43
C GLN A 349 11.08 -15.92 14.78
N ASN A 350 11.87 -14.84 14.84
CA ASN A 350 12.42 -14.33 16.11
C ASN A 350 11.30 -14.02 17.11
N ALA A 351 10.21 -13.44 16.62
CA ALA A 351 9.06 -13.08 17.45
C ALA A 351 8.21 -14.27 17.92
N MET A 352 8.35 -15.43 17.27
CA MET A 352 7.76 -16.70 17.72
C MET A 352 8.67 -17.34 18.77
N ASN A 353 9.98 -17.31 18.56
CA ASN A 353 10.96 -17.86 19.49
C ASN A 353 10.95 -17.13 20.84
N GLU A 354 10.86 -15.80 20.86
CA GLU A 354 10.73 -14.99 22.08
C GLU A 354 9.50 -15.37 22.94
N VAL A 355 8.40 -15.77 22.31
CA VAL A 355 7.18 -16.18 23.03
C VAL A 355 7.41 -17.54 23.71
N ASN A 356 8.13 -18.44 23.05
CA ASN A 356 8.40 -19.78 23.57
C ASN A 356 9.40 -19.76 24.74
N THR A 357 10.44 -18.92 24.68
CA THR A 357 11.38 -18.76 25.82
C THR A 357 10.71 -18.13 27.04
N HIS A 358 9.80 -17.16 26.86
CA HIS A 358 9.04 -16.62 27.99
C HIS A 358 8.05 -17.59 28.63
N LEU A 359 7.55 -18.57 27.86
CA LEU A 359 6.70 -19.65 28.39
C LEU A 359 7.52 -20.74 29.09
N ALA A 360 8.75 -21.00 28.64
CA ALA A 360 9.66 -21.96 29.25
C ALA A 360 10.26 -21.48 30.57
N VAL A 361 10.45 -20.17 30.77
CA VAL A 361 10.96 -19.57 32.03
C VAL A 361 9.86 -19.42 33.09
N ARG A 362 8.59 -19.61 32.73
CA ARG A 362 7.43 -19.55 33.65
C ARG A 362 6.90 -20.94 34.05
N ARG A 363 7.56 -22.00 33.59
CA ARG A 363 7.41 -23.37 34.10
C ARG A 363 8.63 -23.67 34.96
#